data_AF-A0A7H8KQ07-F1
#
_entry.id   AF-A0A7H8KQ07-F1
#
_cell.length_a   1.000
_cell.length_b   1.000
_cell.length_c   1.000
_cell.angle_alpha   90.00
_cell.angle_beta   90.00
_cell.angle_gamma   90.00
#
_symmetry.space_group_name_H-M   'P 1'
#
loop_
_entity.id
_entity.type
_entity.pdbx_description
1 polymer ?
#
loop_
_entity_poly.entity_id
_entity_poly.type
_entity_poly.pdbx_seq_one_letter_code
_entity_poly.pdbx_strand_id
1 'polypeptide(L)'
;MTTDPSDRHQPVKGEFAVHGGTVYPARAAAGLWPCVELLPGPGVPAPEGVAPRLAADGSVLGYPLPPERLDAWYAVHWTFHWRGELFECTDRVDTTVSGNYLGDDREFARQHLKRRVNGYRGVFPLAEVTEPEEHRRDLLAPRLDLARRLSEADHFRPGCFAVLGGTTHRAAPAVDPHGLVTLAEGGAVPPEQLDAWYRTHWTFQWRGGPFEAVGTVEGRIKGVYTGGSWGFADANQLDEETAPDGAHTWYTVEADLDSVTDLTPHRTDLLPPR
;
A
#
# COMPACT_ATOMS: atom_id res chain seq x y z
N MET A 1 41.84 -7.89 -7.27
CA MET A 1 40.79 -6.88 -7.50
C MET A 1 39.61 -7.63 -8.09
N THR A 2 38.56 -7.77 -7.28
CA THR A 2 37.43 -8.67 -7.51
C THR A 2 36.33 -7.85 -8.16
N THR A 3 36.05 -8.10 -9.44
CA THR A 3 34.95 -7.50 -10.19
C THR A 3 33.66 -8.27 -9.93
N ASP A 4 32.67 -7.56 -9.39
CA ASP A 4 31.27 -7.94 -9.32
C ASP A 4 30.73 -8.25 -10.73
N PRO A 5 30.13 -9.43 -10.99
CA PRO A 5 29.61 -9.80 -12.31
C PRO A 5 28.29 -9.11 -12.66
N SER A 6 27.79 -8.20 -11.82
CA SER A 6 26.56 -7.45 -12.03
C SER A 6 26.74 -5.95 -11.75
N ASP A 7 27.74 -5.35 -12.39
CA ASP A 7 27.97 -3.89 -12.48
C ASP A 7 26.86 -3.15 -13.26
N ARG A 8 25.59 -3.43 -12.92
CA ARG A 8 24.40 -2.76 -13.47
C ARG A 8 24.19 -1.43 -12.75
N HIS A 9 25.15 -0.52 -12.88
CA HIS A 9 24.88 0.92 -12.84
C HIS A 9 24.12 1.32 -14.12
N GLN A 10 22.92 0.78 -14.32
CA GLN A 10 22.14 1.04 -15.52
C GLN A 10 20.75 1.55 -15.15
N PRO A 11 20.28 2.64 -15.78
CA PRO A 11 19.07 3.32 -15.36
C PRO A 11 17.84 2.50 -15.73
N VAL A 12 17.43 1.63 -14.82
CA VAL A 12 16.20 0.84 -14.93
C VAL A 12 15.25 1.35 -13.85
N LYS A 13 14.14 1.93 -14.29
CA LYS A 13 13.00 2.19 -13.41
C LYS A 13 12.39 0.85 -13.04
N GLY A 14 12.17 0.61 -11.75
CA GLY A 14 11.60 -0.65 -11.29
C GLY A 14 11.50 -0.76 -9.79
N GLU A 15 10.85 -1.81 -9.32
CA GLU A 15 10.82 -2.19 -7.92
C GLU A 15 11.74 -3.41 -7.71
N PHE A 16 12.51 -3.39 -6.63
CA PHE A 16 13.51 -4.40 -6.33
C PHE A 16 13.44 -4.78 -4.86
N ALA A 17 13.58 -6.06 -4.57
CA ALA A 17 13.66 -6.58 -3.21
C ALA A 17 14.93 -7.40 -3.02
N VAL A 18 15.45 -7.38 -1.80
CA VAL A 18 16.63 -8.14 -1.40
C VAL A 18 16.19 -9.27 -0.48
N HIS A 19 16.61 -10.49 -0.79
CA HIS A 19 16.37 -11.67 0.04
C HIS A 19 17.62 -12.54 0.10
N GLY A 20 18.13 -12.78 1.30
CA GLY A 20 19.37 -13.54 1.49
C GLY A 20 20.56 -12.87 0.81
N GLY A 21 20.59 -11.53 0.78
CA GLY A 21 21.61 -10.75 0.09
C GLY A 21 21.54 -10.74 -1.44
N THR A 22 20.54 -11.41 -2.06
CA THR A 22 20.36 -11.39 -3.52
C THR A 22 19.27 -10.39 -3.92
N VAL A 23 19.51 -9.59 -4.96
CA VAL A 23 18.56 -8.60 -5.49
C VAL A 23 17.67 -9.24 -6.54
N TYR A 24 16.36 -9.07 -6.40
CA TYR A 24 15.33 -9.54 -7.31
C TYR A 24 14.50 -8.37 -7.84
N PRO A 25 14.09 -8.37 -9.11
CA PRO A 25 12.94 -7.57 -9.51
C PRO A 25 11.73 -8.00 -8.68
N ALA A 26 10.94 -7.05 -8.21
CA ALA A 26 9.88 -7.30 -7.27
C ALA A 26 8.62 -6.48 -7.62
N ARG A 27 7.51 -6.84 -6.99
CA ARG A 27 6.26 -6.06 -6.95
C ARG A 27 5.43 -6.50 -5.76
N ALA A 28 4.38 -5.77 -5.43
CA ALA A 28 3.34 -6.29 -4.55
C ALA A 28 2.73 -7.59 -5.10
N ALA A 29 2.58 -8.61 -4.25
CA ALA A 29 1.97 -9.88 -4.65
C ALA A 29 0.44 -9.74 -4.72
N ALA A 30 -0.10 -9.71 -5.95
CA ALA A 30 -1.54 -9.57 -6.17
C ALA A 30 -2.33 -10.67 -5.46
N GLY A 31 -3.30 -10.28 -4.63
CA GLY A 31 -4.17 -11.18 -3.86
C GLY A 31 -3.48 -11.91 -2.69
N LEU A 32 -2.23 -11.61 -2.39
CA LEU A 32 -1.44 -12.26 -1.33
C LEU A 32 -0.88 -11.26 -0.33
N TRP A 33 -1.60 -10.16 -0.10
CA TRP A 33 -1.19 -9.13 0.86
C TRP A 33 -0.90 -9.77 2.24
N PRO A 34 0.18 -9.37 2.94
CA PRO A 34 1.11 -8.27 2.65
C PRO A 34 2.28 -8.64 1.72
N CYS A 35 2.29 -9.85 1.15
CA CYS A 35 3.45 -10.40 0.47
C CYS A 35 3.95 -9.53 -0.69
N VAL A 36 5.24 -9.66 -0.92
CA VAL A 36 5.97 -9.14 -2.07
C VAL A 36 6.29 -10.32 -2.97
N GLU A 37 6.08 -10.17 -4.27
CA GLU A 37 6.39 -11.18 -5.26
C GLU A 37 7.77 -10.91 -5.86
N LEU A 38 8.73 -11.81 -5.61
CA LEU A 38 10.01 -11.80 -6.29
C LEU A 38 9.83 -12.39 -7.69
N LEU A 39 10.21 -11.64 -8.72
CA LEU A 39 9.99 -12.02 -10.11
C LEU A 39 11.20 -12.82 -10.64
N PRO A 40 10.98 -13.85 -11.46
CA PRO A 40 12.07 -14.53 -12.14
C PRO A 40 12.79 -13.57 -13.08
N GLY A 41 14.12 -13.58 -13.05
CA GLY A 41 14.99 -12.76 -13.90
C GLY A 41 16.06 -13.60 -14.59
N PRO A 42 16.49 -13.24 -15.81
CA PRO A 42 17.60 -13.93 -16.48
C PRO A 42 18.87 -13.92 -15.62
N GLY A 43 19.42 -15.10 -15.32
CA GLY A 43 20.63 -15.24 -14.52
C GLY A 43 20.46 -15.03 -13.02
N VAL A 44 19.24 -14.80 -12.53
CA VAL A 44 18.95 -14.68 -11.09
C VAL A 44 18.45 -16.04 -10.59
N PRO A 45 19.12 -16.67 -9.60
CA PRO A 45 18.69 -17.95 -9.06
C PRO A 45 17.35 -17.82 -8.32
N ALA A 46 16.55 -18.89 -8.30
CA ALA A 46 15.34 -18.92 -7.48
C ALA A 46 15.68 -18.65 -6.00
N PRO A 47 14.85 -17.87 -5.29
CA PRO A 47 15.08 -17.59 -3.87
C PRO A 47 14.99 -18.89 -3.05
N GLU A 48 15.99 -19.12 -2.21
CA GLU A 48 16.14 -20.36 -1.45
C GLU A 48 14.99 -20.56 -0.45
N GLY A 49 14.39 -21.76 -0.43
CA GLY A 49 13.33 -22.09 0.52
C GLY A 49 12.02 -21.34 0.29
N VAL A 50 11.78 -20.84 -0.92
CA VAL A 50 10.52 -20.17 -1.30
C VAL A 50 9.83 -20.95 -2.40
N ALA A 51 8.57 -21.30 -2.17
CA ALA A 51 7.77 -22.01 -3.17
C ALA A 51 7.37 -21.05 -4.31
N PRO A 52 7.46 -21.48 -5.59
CA PRO A 52 7.02 -20.68 -6.71
C PRO A 52 5.48 -20.61 -6.76
N ARG A 53 4.96 -19.45 -7.14
CA ARG A 53 3.58 -19.30 -7.61
C ARG A 53 3.53 -19.56 -9.10
N LEU A 54 2.67 -20.48 -9.51
CA LEU A 54 2.55 -20.89 -10.91
C LEU A 54 1.35 -20.23 -11.58
N ALA A 55 1.48 -19.96 -12.88
CA ALA A 55 0.35 -19.63 -13.73
C ALA A 55 -0.40 -20.90 -14.16
N ALA A 56 -1.55 -20.73 -14.82
CA ALA A 56 -2.36 -21.85 -15.30
C ALA A 56 -1.63 -22.75 -16.32
N ASP A 57 -0.65 -22.21 -17.03
CA ASP A 57 0.20 -22.94 -17.99
C ASP A 57 1.42 -23.64 -17.33
N GLY A 58 1.56 -23.53 -16.00
CA GLY A 58 2.68 -24.09 -15.24
C GLY A 58 3.93 -23.23 -15.23
N SER A 59 3.94 -22.05 -15.87
CA SER A 59 5.04 -21.10 -15.79
C SER A 59 5.13 -20.45 -14.40
N VAL A 60 6.34 -20.05 -13.99
CA VAL A 60 6.54 -19.38 -12.69
C VAL A 60 6.17 -17.90 -12.82
N LEU A 61 5.13 -17.47 -12.12
CA LEU A 61 4.73 -16.06 -12.01
C LEU A 61 5.65 -15.27 -11.08
N GLY A 62 6.15 -15.92 -10.03
CA GLY A 62 7.03 -15.33 -9.03
C GLY A 62 7.11 -16.15 -7.76
N TYR A 63 7.77 -15.60 -6.77
CA TYR A 63 8.01 -16.22 -5.47
C TYR A 63 7.47 -15.27 -4.39
N PRO A 64 6.23 -15.48 -3.90
CA PRO A 64 5.65 -14.62 -2.88
C PRO A 64 6.36 -14.82 -1.54
N LEU A 65 6.73 -13.71 -0.91
CA LEU A 65 7.37 -13.66 0.40
C LEU A 65 6.68 -12.65 1.31
N PRO A 66 6.50 -12.98 2.60
CA PRO A 66 6.09 -11.99 3.59
C PRO A 66 7.20 -10.93 3.74
N PRO A 67 6.86 -9.64 3.89
CA PRO A 67 7.85 -8.55 3.96
C PRO A 67 8.91 -8.75 5.05
N GLU A 68 8.57 -9.42 6.15
CA GLU A 68 9.47 -9.70 7.27
C GLU A 68 10.65 -10.61 6.91
N ARG A 69 10.58 -11.29 5.76
CA ARG A 69 11.67 -12.13 5.22
C ARG A 69 12.55 -11.39 4.21
N LEU A 70 12.28 -10.12 3.94
CA LEU A 70 13.09 -9.30 3.03
C LEU A 70 14.13 -8.51 3.80
N ASP A 71 15.33 -8.41 3.22
CA ASP A 71 16.39 -7.54 3.73
C ASP A 71 16.13 -6.08 3.31
N ALA A 72 15.51 -5.87 2.14
CA ALA A 72 15.09 -4.57 1.63
C ALA A 72 14.00 -4.72 0.56
N TRP A 73 13.20 -3.67 0.36
CA TRP A 73 12.31 -3.52 -0.80
C TRP A 73 12.22 -2.04 -1.15
N TYR A 74 12.53 -1.68 -2.39
CA TYR A 74 12.61 -0.28 -2.81
C TYR A 74 12.23 -0.10 -4.27
N ALA A 75 11.67 1.07 -4.58
CA ALA A 75 11.53 1.55 -5.94
C ALA A 75 12.79 2.32 -6.34
N VAL A 76 13.28 2.05 -7.54
CA VAL A 76 14.37 2.78 -8.18
C VAL A 76 13.81 3.61 -9.32
N HIS A 77 14.23 4.87 -9.38
CA HIS A 77 14.16 5.66 -10.60
C HIS A 77 15.49 6.39 -10.78
N TRP A 78 15.73 6.86 -12.01
CA TRP A 78 16.97 7.54 -12.34
C TRP A 78 16.68 8.91 -12.91
N THR A 79 17.56 9.87 -12.66
CA THR A 79 17.58 11.15 -13.34
C THR A 79 18.88 11.32 -14.10
N PHE A 80 18.88 12.18 -15.12
CA PHE A 80 20.08 12.54 -15.87
C PHE A 80 19.95 13.92 -16.48
N HIS A 81 21.07 14.51 -16.86
CA HIS A 81 21.12 15.75 -17.62
C HIS A 81 21.44 15.50 -19.10
N TRP A 82 20.75 16.22 -20.00
CA TRP A 82 21.11 16.30 -21.41
C TRP A 82 21.08 17.77 -21.84
N ARG A 83 22.22 18.27 -22.36
CA ARG A 83 22.44 19.69 -22.67
C ARG A 83 22.14 20.64 -21.51
N GLY A 84 22.44 20.22 -20.28
CA GLY A 84 22.23 21.01 -19.06
C GLY A 84 20.82 20.92 -18.48
N GLU A 85 19.90 20.22 -19.15
CA GLU A 85 18.49 20.11 -18.76
C GLU A 85 18.19 18.76 -18.09
N LEU A 86 17.35 18.76 -17.05
CA LEU A 86 17.08 17.60 -16.19
C LEU A 86 15.93 16.73 -16.71
N PHE A 87 16.12 15.41 -16.64
CA PHE A 87 15.15 14.41 -17.07
C PHE A 87 14.98 13.28 -16.06
N GLU A 88 13.76 12.77 -15.91
CA GLU A 88 13.47 11.48 -15.29
C GLU A 88 13.62 10.38 -16.35
N CYS A 89 14.49 9.40 -16.12
CA CYS A 89 14.66 8.26 -16.98
C CYS A 89 13.40 7.39 -16.99
N THR A 90 12.94 7.06 -18.19
CA THR A 90 11.76 6.22 -18.43
C THR A 90 12.10 4.86 -19.01
N ASP A 91 13.14 4.81 -19.85
CA ASP A 91 13.54 3.60 -20.56
C ASP A 91 14.95 3.75 -21.11
N ARG A 92 15.62 2.62 -21.38
CA ARG A 92 16.90 2.56 -22.07
C ARG A 92 16.91 1.37 -23.02
N VAL A 93 17.23 1.65 -24.28
CA VAL A 93 17.37 0.63 -25.33
C VAL A 93 18.72 0.84 -26.00
N ASP A 94 19.58 -0.16 -25.91
CA ASP A 94 20.94 -0.18 -26.47
C ASP A 94 21.76 1.06 -26.06
N THR A 95 22.02 1.94 -27.03
CA THR A 95 22.81 3.17 -26.92
C THR A 95 21.95 4.42 -26.73
N THR A 96 20.66 4.25 -26.46
CA THR A 96 19.70 5.35 -26.29
C THR A 96 19.00 5.29 -24.94
N VAL A 97 18.68 6.47 -24.39
CA VAL A 97 17.92 6.63 -23.16
C VAL A 97 16.73 7.56 -23.40
N SER A 98 15.58 7.21 -22.88
CA SER A 98 14.36 8.00 -22.97
C SER A 98 14.05 8.63 -21.63
N GLY A 99 13.66 9.91 -21.61
CA GLY A 99 13.33 10.59 -20.36
C GLY A 99 12.19 11.59 -20.47
N ASN A 100 11.41 11.70 -19.39
CA ASN A 100 10.43 12.77 -19.20
C ASN A 100 11.19 14.02 -18.75
N TYR A 101 10.86 15.16 -19.35
CA TYR A 101 11.48 16.44 -19.01
C TYR A 101 11.00 16.92 -17.65
N LEU A 102 11.94 17.27 -16.76
CA LEU A 102 11.68 17.80 -15.43
C LEU A 102 12.01 19.29 -15.29
N GLY A 103 12.60 19.91 -16.32
CA GLY A 103 12.91 21.34 -16.31
C GLY A 103 11.73 22.22 -16.68
N ASP A 104 11.95 23.53 -16.56
CA ASP A 104 10.92 24.56 -16.78
C ASP A 104 11.13 25.38 -18.07
N ASP A 105 12.21 25.15 -18.83
CA ASP A 105 12.49 25.85 -20.08
C ASP A 105 11.58 25.33 -21.21
N ARG A 106 10.51 26.10 -21.46
CA ARG A 106 9.53 25.81 -22.49
C ARG A 106 10.05 25.97 -23.91
N GLU A 107 11.02 26.85 -24.14
CA GLU A 107 11.58 27.04 -25.47
C GLU A 107 12.47 25.86 -25.84
N PHE A 108 13.35 25.47 -24.92
CA PHE A 108 14.13 24.24 -25.03
C PHE A 108 13.23 23.02 -25.29
N ALA A 109 12.18 22.85 -24.47
CA ALA A 109 11.28 21.71 -24.59
C ALA A 109 10.57 21.66 -25.95
N ARG A 110 10.17 22.81 -26.50
CA ARG A 110 9.53 22.90 -27.83
C ARG A 110 10.50 22.61 -28.97
N GLN A 111 11.77 23.01 -28.83
CA GLN A 111 12.77 22.85 -29.89
C GLN A 111 13.32 21.42 -29.95
N HIS A 112 13.46 20.75 -28.80
CA HIS A 112 14.22 19.49 -28.73
C HIS A 112 13.39 18.27 -28.36
N LEU A 113 12.18 18.44 -27.83
CA LEU A 113 11.42 17.34 -27.23
C LEU A 113 10.07 17.12 -27.89
N LYS A 114 9.53 15.91 -27.72
CA LYS A 114 8.19 15.56 -28.19
C LYS A 114 7.16 15.85 -27.10
N ARG A 115 6.15 16.66 -27.44
CA ARG A 115 5.01 16.93 -26.55
C ARG A 115 4.16 15.68 -26.31
N ARG A 116 3.73 15.48 -25.07
CA ARG A 116 2.83 14.43 -24.57
C ARG A 116 1.66 15.07 -23.83
N VAL A 117 0.68 14.25 -23.44
CA VAL A 117 -0.49 14.71 -22.65
C VAL A 117 -0.03 15.35 -21.34
N ASN A 118 0.95 14.74 -20.67
CA ASN A 118 1.42 15.17 -19.35
C ASN A 118 2.83 15.80 -19.37
N GLY A 119 3.24 16.45 -20.46
CA GLY A 119 4.54 17.16 -20.52
C GLY A 119 5.34 16.91 -21.80
N TYR A 120 6.66 16.86 -21.69
CA TYR A 120 7.59 16.65 -22.80
C TYR A 120 8.47 15.43 -22.55
N ARG A 121 8.78 14.67 -23.61
CA ARG A 121 9.64 13.49 -23.55
C ARG A 121 10.66 13.52 -24.69
N GLY A 122 11.88 13.10 -24.40
CA GLY A 122 12.94 12.95 -25.41
C GLY A 122 13.54 11.55 -25.42
N VAL A 123 14.30 11.27 -26.49
CA VAL A 123 15.15 10.09 -26.65
C VAL A 123 16.53 10.62 -27.01
N PHE A 124 17.54 10.22 -26.24
CA PHE A 124 18.86 10.82 -26.26
C PHE A 124 19.92 9.74 -26.48
N PRO A 125 20.99 10.02 -27.24
CA PRO A 125 22.16 9.16 -27.24
C PRO A 125 22.75 9.08 -25.83
N LEU A 126 23.01 7.86 -25.34
CA LEU A 126 23.55 7.64 -24.01
C LEU A 126 24.92 8.33 -23.82
N ALA A 127 25.72 8.44 -24.88
CA ALA A 127 27.00 9.14 -24.82
C ALA A 127 26.89 10.65 -24.56
N GLU A 128 25.70 11.24 -24.74
CA GLU A 128 25.44 12.67 -24.52
C GLU A 128 24.80 12.95 -23.16
N VAL A 129 24.35 11.93 -22.43
CA VAL A 129 23.77 12.14 -21.10
C VAL A 129 24.87 12.24 -20.05
N THR A 130 24.62 13.09 -19.08
CA THR A 130 25.56 13.45 -18.01
C THR A 130 24.88 13.32 -16.67
N GLU A 131 25.68 13.19 -15.61
CA GLU A 131 25.21 13.16 -14.22
C GLU A 131 24.03 12.18 -13.97
N PRO A 132 24.17 10.89 -14.34
CA PRO A 132 23.14 9.92 -14.00
C PRO A 132 23.10 9.73 -12.48
N GLU A 133 21.94 9.97 -11.89
CA GLU A 133 21.69 9.82 -10.45
C GLU A 133 20.61 8.78 -10.21
N GLU A 134 20.89 7.83 -9.32
CA GLU A 134 19.93 6.83 -8.88
C GLU A 134 19.20 7.31 -7.62
N HIS A 135 17.88 7.24 -7.66
CA HIS A 135 17.01 7.55 -6.54
C HIS A 135 16.35 6.27 -6.03
N ARG A 136 16.43 6.04 -4.73
CA ARG A 136 15.80 4.90 -4.06
C ARG A 136 14.73 5.38 -3.10
N ARG A 137 13.53 4.83 -3.25
CA ARG A 137 12.43 5.01 -2.30
C ARG A 137 12.17 3.70 -1.59
N ASP A 138 12.28 3.70 -0.26
CA ASP A 138 11.95 2.55 0.56
C ASP A 138 10.46 2.21 0.46
N LEU A 139 10.18 0.94 0.22
CA LEU A 139 8.85 0.34 0.19
C LEU A 139 8.64 -0.65 1.33
N LEU A 140 9.72 -1.12 1.97
CA LEU A 140 9.66 -2.14 3.01
C LEU A 140 9.16 -1.58 4.34
N ALA A 141 9.76 -0.51 4.85
CA ALA A 141 9.38 0.01 6.18
C ALA A 141 7.91 0.46 6.24
N PRO A 142 7.38 1.21 5.24
CA PRO A 142 5.95 1.55 5.23
C PRO A 142 5.05 0.31 5.20
N ARG A 143 5.46 -0.76 4.49
CA ARG A 143 4.71 -2.01 4.39
C ARG A 143 4.72 -2.79 5.69
N LEU A 144 5.86 -2.89 6.37
CA LEU A 144 5.99 -3.54 7.67
C LEU A 144 5.21 -2.80 8.75
N ASP A 145 5.28 -1.48 8.78
CA ASP A 145 4.51 -0.68 9.74
C ASP A 145 3.00 -0.84 9.50
N LEU A 146 2.56 -0.88 8.25
CA LEU A 146 1.17 -1.18 7.92
C LEU A 146 0.79 -2.61 8.35
N ALA A 147 1.63 -3.61 8.06
CA ALA A 147 1.38 -5.00 8.45
C ALA A 147 1.31 -5.17 9.97
N ARG A 148 2.18 -4.49 10.73
CA ARG A 148 2.13 -4.43 12.18
C ARG A 148 0.84 -3.76 12.68
N ARG A 149 0.47 -2.61 12.11
CA ARG A 149 -0.79 -1.92 12.41
C ARG A 149 -2.03 -2.73 12.06
N LEU A 150 -1.89 -3.79 11.26
CA LEU A 150 -2.96 -4.73 10.90
C LEU A 150 -2.91 -6.00 11.75
N SER A 151 -1.74 -6.43 12.22
CA SER A 151 -1.59 -7.62 13.08
C SER A 151 -1.91 -7.34 14.54
N GLU A 152 -1.68 -6.12 15.03
CA GLU A 152 -2.14 -5.63 16.34
C GLU A 152 -3.68 -5.53 16.43
N ALA A 153 -4.37 -5.95 15.36
CA ALA A 153 -5.43 -5.16 14.81
C ALA A 153 -6.40 -6.05 14.00
N ASP A 154 -7.26 -6.71 14.76
CA ASP A 154 -8.65 -7.00 14.41
C ASP A 154 -9.45 -5.70 14.05
N HIS A 155 -8.79 -4.65 13.48
CA HIS A 155 -8.98 -3.21 13.77
C HIS A 155 -9.83 -2.44 12.79
N PHE A 156 -9.94 -2.83 11.52
CA PHE A 156 -10.86 -2.12 10.63
C PHE A 156 -12.32 -2.44 10.94
N ARG A 157 -12.58 -3.46 11.77
CA ARG A 157 -13.91 -3.63 12.33
C ARG A 157 -14.12 -2.54 13.38
N PRO A 158 -15.16 -1.70 13.25
CA PRO A 158 -15.59 -0.87 14.35
C PRO A 158 -15.73 -1.73 15.63
N GLY A 159 -15.17 -1.26 16.73
CA GLY A 159 -15.09 -2.03 17.97
C GLY A 159 -15.32 -1.13 19.17
N CYS A 160 -15.86 -1.69 20.25
CA CYS A 160 -15.94 -1.03 21.53
C CYS A 160 -14.97 -1.68 22.50
N PHE A 161 -14.29 -0.84 23.28
CA PHE A 161 -13.20 -1.23 24.16
C PHE A 161 -13.35 -0.54 25.51
N ALA A 162 -13.01 -1.25 26.57
CA ALA A 162 -12.95 -0.73 27.92
C ALA A 162 -11.58 -1.00 28.53
N VAL A 163 -11.04 -0.03 29.28
CA VAL A 163 -9.79 -0.19 30.03
C VAL A 163 -10.17 -0.36 31.50
N LEU A 164 -9.76 -1.48 32.08
CA LEU A 164 -10.01 -1.83 33.48
C LEU A 164 -8.67 -2.13 34.16
N GLY A 165 -8.27 -1.31 35.14
CA GLY A 165 -7.01 -1.49 35.84
C GLY A 165 -5.80 -1.47 34.90
N GLY A 166 -5.84 -0.61 33.87
CA GLY A 166 -4.80 -0.51 32.84
C GLY A 166 -4.80 -1.61 31.77
N THR A 167 -5.74 -2.56 31.78
CA THR A 167 -5.85 -3.62 30.76
C THR A 167 -7.01 -3.32 29.80
N THR A 168 -6.76 -3.41 28.50
CA THR A 168 -7.77 -3.17 27.46
C THR A 168 -8.54 -4.45 27.13
N HIS A 169 -9.86 -4.38 27.21
CA HIS A 169 -10.78 -5.47 26.88
C HIS A 169 -11.75 -5.04 25.77
N ARG A 170 -12.17 -5.98 24.91
CA ARG A 170 -13.36 -5.79 24.07
C ARG A 170 -14.58 -5.62 24.97
N ALA A 171 -15.45 -4.66 24.66
CA ALA A 171 -16.60 -4.30 25.49
C ALA A 171 -17.87 -4.09 24.67
N ALA A 172 -19.02 -4.14 25.34
CA ALA A 172 -20.29 -3.74 24.76
C ALA A 172 -20.31 -2.22 24.44
N PRO A 173 -21.06 -1.79 23.40
CA PRO A 173 -21.18 -0.38 23.02
C PRO A 173 -22.12 0.42 23.95
N ALA A 174 -22.88 -0.27 24.79
CA ALA A 174 -23.82 0.31 25.74
C ALA A 174 -23.82 -0.50 27.03
N VAL A 175 -24.31 0.10 28.10
CA VAL A 175 -24.58 -0.61 29.34
C VAL A 175 -25.78 -1.54 29.17
N ASP A 176 -25.77 -2.65 29.90
CA ASP A 176 -26.90 -3.56 30.01
C ASP A 176 -28.05 -2.95 30.85
N PRO A 177 -29.20 -3.64 31.00
CA PRO A 177 -30.32 -3.13 31.81
C PRO A 177 -29.99 -2.88 33.29
N HIS A 178 -28.87 -3.39 33.80
CA HIS A 178 -28.37 -3.17 35.15
C HIS A 178 -27.37 -2.01 35.24
N GLY A 179 -27.06 -1.35 34.13
CA GLY A 179 -26.09 -0.26 34.08
C GLY A 179 -24.63 -0.73 34.00
N LEU A 180 -24.37 -1.98 33.62
CA LEU A 180 -23.03 -2.55 33.56
C LEU A 180 -22.52 -2.65 32.12
N VAL A 181 -21.21 -2.45 31.93
CA VAL A 181 -20.50 -2.67 30.67
C VAL A 181 -20.01 -4.10 30.60
N THR A 182 -20.56 -4.88 29.67
CA THR A 182 -20.14 -6.27 29.44
C THR A 182 -18.78 -6.32 28.73
N LEU A 183 -17.85 -7.14 29.24
CA LEU A 183 -16.55 -7.41 28.64
C LEU A 183 -16.57 -8.75 27.88
N ALA A 184 -15.93 -8.82 26.72
CA ALA A 184 -15.98 -9.98 25.84
C ALA A 184 -15.31 -11.24 26.43
N GLU A 185 -14.34 -11.04 27.32
CA GLU A 185 -13.63 -12.11 28.04
C GLU A 185 -14.48 -12.70 29.20
N GLY A 186 -15.66 -12.14 29.43
CA GLY A 186 -16.56 -12.51 30.52
C GLY A 186 -16.52 -11.50 31.66
N GLY A 187 -17.69 -11.21 32.22
CA GLY A 187 -17.88 -10.22 33.28
C GLY A 187 -18.56 -8.94 32.80
N ALA A 188 -19.12 -8.21 33.76
CA ALA A 188 -19.73 -6.91 33.53
C ALA A 188 -19.31 -6.00 34.69
N VAL A 189 -18.90 -4.77 34.36
CA VAL A 189 -18.39 -3.81 35.34
C VAL A 189 -19.13 -2.49 35.21
N PRO A 190 -19.38 -1.77 36.31
CA PRO A 190 -20.03 -0.48 36.22
C PRO A 190 -19.06 0.56 35.62
N PRO A 191 -19.54 1.53 34.82
CA PRO A 191 -18.69 2.48 34.10
C PRO A 191 -17.69 3.25 34.98
N GLU A 192 -18.03 3.52 36.24
CA GLU A 192 -17.15 4.23 37.19
C GLU A 192 -15.87 3.46 37.55
N GLN A 193 -15.81 2.15 37.31
CA GLN A 193 -14.61 1.33 37.52
C GLN A 193 -13.69 1.30 36.29
N LEU A 194 -14.12 1.86 35.15
CA LEU A 194 -13.35 1.89 33.93
C LEU A 194 -12.44 3.11 33.88
N ASP A 195 -11.18 2.88 33.51
CA ASP A 195 -10.22 3.94 33.21
C ASP A 195 -10.56 4.63 31.87
N ALA A 196 -11.12 3.87 30.94
CA ALA A 196 -11.65 4.36 29.67
C ALA A 196 -12.73 3.43 29.14
N TRP A 197 -13.69 3.98 28.40
CA TRP A 197 -14.64 3.20 27.59
C TRP A 197 -14.86 3.98 26.30
N TYR A 198 -14.58 3.36 25.17
CA TYR A 198 -14.57 4.05 23.89
C TYR A 198 -14.91 3.12 22.73
N ARG A 199 -15.44 3.72 21.66
CA ARG A 199 -15.62 3.09 20.37
C ARG A 199 -14.50 3.54 19.44
N THR A 200 -13.96 2.63 18.65
CA THR A 200 -13.10 2.95 17.51
C THR A 200 -13.79 2.60 16.19
N HIS A 201 -13.46 3.37 15.16
CA HIS A 201 -13.75 3.04 13.77
C HIS A 201 -12.65 3.63 12.89
N TRP A 202 -12.61 3.25 11.62
CA TRP A 202 -11.60 3.70 10.67
C TRP A 202 -12.26 4.26 9.43
N THR A 203 -11.66 5.29 8.86
CA THR A 203 -12.07 5.82 7.55
C THR A 203 -10.90 5.81 6.59
N PHE A 204 -11.16 5.68 5.30
CA PHE A 204 -10.15 5.78 4.25
C PHE A 204 -10.74 6.38 2.97
N GLN A 205 -9.87 6.76 2.05
CA GLN A 205 -10.22 7.18 0.70
C GLN A 205 -9.80 6.10 -0.29
N TRP A 206 -10.64 5.84 -1.29
CA TRP A 206 -10.31 4.97 -2.42
C TRP A 206 -10.85 5.57 -3.71
N ARG A 207 -9.96 5.78 -4.69
CA ARG A 207 -10.27 6.45 -5.97
C ARG A 207 -10.98 7.80 -5.81
N GLY A 208 -10.65 8.53 -4.74
CA GLY A 208 -11.24 9.84 -4.42
C GLY A 208 -12.63 9.78 -3.75
N GLY A 209 -13.12 8.60 -3.39
CA GLY A 209 -14.36 8.43 -2.60
C GLY A 209 -14.07 8.03 -1.14
N PRO A 210 -14.89 8.50 -0.18
CA PRO A 210 -14.74 8.18 1.23
C PRO A 210 -15.41 6.86 1.62
N PHE A 211 -14.76 6.11 2.51
CA PHE A 211 -15.22 4.83 3.04
C PHE A 211 -15.03 4.74 4.55
N GLU A 212 -15.97 4.11 5.25
CA GLU A 212 -15.79 3.60 6.60
C GLU A 212 -15.32 2.15 6.52
N ALA A 213 -14.21 1.81 7.16
CA ALA A 213 -13.72 0.45 7.17
C ALA A 213 -14.62 -0.43 8.04
N VAL A 214 -14.91 -1.63 7.56
CA VAL A 214 -15.74 -2.63 8.26
C VAL A 214 -15.00 -3.95 8.48
N GLY A 215 -13.72 -4.01 8.13
CA GLY A 215 -12.85 -5.15 8.36
C GLY A 215 -11.89 -5.40 7.22
N THR A 216 -11.41 -6.64 7.15
CA THR A 216 -10.58 -7.14 6.05
C THR A 216 -11.19 -8.40 5.47
N VAL A 217 -11.09 -8.56 4.15
CA VAL A 217 -11.44 -9.79 3.42
C VAL A 217 -10.27 -10.15 2.53
N GLU A 218 -9.72 -11.36 2.69
CA GLU A 218 -8.60 -11.85 1.86
C GLU A 218 -7.41 -10.87 1.77
N GLY A 219 -7.07 -10.20 2.88
CA GLY A 219 -5.96 -9.23 2.93
C GLY A 219 -6.27 -7.86 2.31
N ARG A 220 -7.50 -7.64 1.84
CA ARG A 220 -8.01 -6.35 1.35
C ARG A 220 -8.81 -5.66 2.45
N ILE A 221 -8.80 -4.33 2.47
CA ILE A 221 -9.67 -3.56 3.38
C ILE A 221 -11.08 -3.56 2.81
N LYS A 222 -12.05 -4.02 3.61
CA LYS A 222 -13.46 -3.90 3.27
C LYS A 222 -13.98 -2.59 3.83
N GLY A 223 -14.60 -1.79 2.98
CA GLY A 223 -15.19 -0.52 3.36
C GLY A 223 -16.63 -0.35 2.88
N VAL A 224 -17.41 0.43 3.63
CA VAL A 224 -18.74 0.92 3.24
C VAL A 224 -18.60 2.35 2.75
N TYR A 225 -19.15 2.64 1.57
CA TYR A 225 -19.10 3.96 0.96
C TYR A 225 -19.97 4.96 1.73
N THR A 226 -19.38 6.10 2.09
CA THR A 226 -20.04 7.15 2.90
C THR A 226 -20.32 8.45 2.12
N GLY A 227 -19.96 8.50 0.82
CA GLY A 227 -19.98 9.73 0.03
C GLY A 227 -21.33 10.10 -0.59
N GLY A 228 -22.35 9.26 -0.50
CA GLY A 228 -23.73 9.57 -0.89
C GLY A 228 -24.00 9.79 -2.39
N SER A 229 -22.98 9.69 -3.26
CA SER A 229 -23.13 9.84 -4.71
C SER A 229 -23.37 8.49 -5.38
N TRP A 230 -24.58 8.27 -5.90
CA TRP A 230 -24.89 7.08 -6.70
C TRP A 230 -24.01 7.00 -7.96
N GLY A 231 -23.72 8.12 -8.61
CA GLY A 231 -22.85 8.13 -9.80
C GLY A 231 -21.40 7.72 -9.50
N PHE A 232 -20.91 7.94 -8.27
CA PHE A 232 -19.60 7.41 -7.87
C PHE A 232 -19.64 5.90 -7.65
N ALA A 233 -20.68 5.42 -6.98
CA ALA A 233 -20.87 3.99 -6.72
C ALA A 233 -20.97 3.19 -8.02
N ASP A 234 -21.78 3.68 -8.97
CA ASP A 234 -21.94 3.06 -10.29
C ASP A 234 -20.65 3.15 -11.13
N ALA A 235 -20.01 4.32 -11.21
CA ALA A 235 -18.79 4.49 -12.01
C ALA A 235 -17.61 3.62 -11.54
N ASN A 236 -17.57 3.27 -10.26
CA ASN A 236 -16.56 2.40 -9.68
C ASN A 236 -17.03 0.95 -9.47
N GLN A 237 -18.26 0.63 -9.87
CA GLN A 237 -18.86 -0.71 -9.75
C GLN A 237 -18.74 -1.26 -8.32
N LEU A 238 -19.16 -0.46 -7.34
CA LEU A 238 -19.20 -0.89 -5.93
C LEU A 238 -20.23 -2.02 -5.76
N ASP A 239 -19.94 -2.93 -4.83
CA ASP A 239 -20.84 -4.05 -4.53
C ASP A 239 -22.05 -3.57 -3.73
N GLU A 240 -23.24 -4.02 -4.10
CA GLU A 240 -24.47 -3.76 -3.34
C GLU A 240 -24.68 -4.86 -2.29
N GLU A 241 -24.68 -4.47 -1.01
CA GLU A 241 -24.90 -5.37 0.13
C GLU A 241 -26.08 -4.90 0.98
N THR A 242 -26.87 -5.83 1.53
CA THR A 242 -27.89 -5.48 2.51
C THR A 242 -27.22 -5.13 3.84
N ALA A 243 -27.53 -3.96 4.38
CA ALA A 243 -27.04 -3.53 5.68
C ALA A 243 -27.51 -4.47 6.82
N PRO A 244 -26.81 -4.50 7.97
CA PRO A 244 -27.14 -5.36 9.10
C PRO A 244 -28.55 -5.17 9.68
N ASP A 245 -29.17 -4.01 9.46
CA ASP A 245 -30.55 -3.75 9.90
C ASP A 245 -31.62 -4.29 8.94
N GLY A 246 -31.21 -4.82 7.78
CA GLY A 246 -32.09 -5.36 6.74
C GLY A 246 -32.91 -4.34 5.97
N ALA A 247 -32.75 -3.04 6.24
CA ALA A 247 -33.62 -1.98 5.74
C ALA A 247 -32.98 -1.13 4.63
N HIS A 248 -31.65 -1.08 4.56
CA HIS A 248 -30.93 -0.26 3.58
C HIS A 248 -29.85 -1.03 2.84
N THR A 249 -29.56 -0.58 1.63
CA THR A 249 -28.44 -1.07 0.81
C THR A 249 -27.19 -0.27 1.12
N TRP A 250 -26.08 -0.97 1.31
CA TRP A 250 -24.73 -0.43 1.36
C TRP A 250 -24.04 -0.66 0.03
N TYR A 251 -23.22 0.31 -0.35
CA TYR A 251 -22.24 0.15 -1.41
C TYR A 251 -20.89 -0.14 -0.76
N THR A 252 -20.30 -1.28 -1.05
CA THR A 252 -19.05 -1.73 -0.44
C THR A 252 -17.92 -1.84 -1.45
N VAL A 253 -16.70 -1.86 -0.92
CA VAL A 253 -15.49 -2.12 -1.69
C VAL A 253 -14.59 -3.06 -0.91
N GLU A 254 -13.90 -3.94 -1.64
CA GLU A 254 -12.71 -4.63 -1.15
C GLU A 254 -11.49 -4.06 -1.88
N ALA A 255 -10.83 -3.10 -1.24
CA ALA A 255 -9.71 -2.38 -1.83
C ALA A 255 -8.38 -2.98 -1.37
N ASP A 256 -7.42 -3.05 -2.29
CA ASP A 256 -6.03 -3.33 -1.91
C ASP A 256 -5.54 -2.19 -1.01
N LEU A 257 -4.85 -2.55 0.06
CA LEU A 257 -4.41 -1.59 1.08
C LEU A 257 -3.41 -0.54 0.57
N ASP A 258 -2.70 -0.82 -0.51
CA ASP A 258 -1.82 0.14 -1.19
C ASP A 258 -2.58 1.10 -2.13
N SER A 259 -3.84 0.79 -2.43
CA SER A 259 -4.73 1.64 -3.23
C SER A 259 -5.55 2.62 -2.38
N VAL A 260 -5.53 2.48 -1.05
CA VAL A 260 -6.25 3.37 -0.15
C VAL A 260 -5.35 4.48 0.39
N THR A 261 -5.91 5.67 0.54
CA THR A 261 -5.24 6.83 1.14
C THR A 261 -6.01 7.31 2.37
N ASP A 262 -5.40 8.20 3.16
CA ASP A 262 -6.04 8.85 4.31
C ASP A 262 -6.67 7.89 5.33
N LEU A 263 -6.08 6.70 5.48
CA LEU A 263 -6.52 5.71 6.45
C LEU A 263 -6.32 6.23 7.88
N THR A 264 -7.42 6.62 8.51
CA THR A 264 -7.44 7.37 9.77
C THR A 264 -8.26 6.63 10.83
N PRO A 265 -7.70 6.40 12.03
CA PRO A 265 -8.46 5.90 13.17
C PRO A 265 -9.27 7.03 13.83
N HIS A 266 -10.47 6.69 14.27
CA HIS A 266 -11.34 7.56 15.05
C HIS A 266 -11.66 6.91 16.38
N ARG A 267 -11.78 7.72 17.43
CA ARG A 267 -12.18 7.30 18.77
C ARG A 267 -13.32 8.17 19.28
N THR A 268 -14.36 7.55 19.79
CA THR A 268 -15.45 8.21 20.51
C THR A 268 -15.48 7.69 21.93
N ASP A 269 -15.30 8.57 22.90
CA ASP A 269 -15.43 8.19 24.31
C ASP A 269 -16.90 7.96 24.68
N LEU A 270 -17.15 6.87 25.40
CA LEU A 270 -18.46 6.41 25.85
C LEU A 270 -18.65 6.61 27.36
N LEU A 271 -17.58 6.97 28.08
CA LEU A 271 -17.70 7.32 29.50
C LEU A 271 -18.52 8.60 29.67
N PRO A 272 -19.49 8.62 30.62
CA PRO A 272 -20.20 9.83 30.95
C PRO A 272 -19.22 10.89 31.53
N PRO A 273 -19.46 12.19 31.24
CA PRO A 273 -18.68 13.26 31.84
C PRO A 273 -18.80 13.21 33.37
N ARG A 274 -17.65 13.35 34.05
CA ARG A 274 -17.56 13.39 35.51
C ARG A 274 -18.00 14.73 36.08
#